data_AF-A0A3Q7GNB1-F1
#
_entry.id   AF-A0A3Q7GNB1-F1
#
_cell.length_a   1.000
_cell.length_b   1.000
_cell.length_c   1.000
_cell.angle_alpha   90.00
_cell.angle_beta   90.00
_cell.angle_gamma   90.00
#
_symmetry.space_group_name_H-M   'P 1'
#
loop_
_entity.id
_entity.type
_entity.pdbx_description
1 polymer ?
#
loop_
_entity_poly.entity_id
_entity_poly.type
_entity_poly.pdbx_seq_one_letter_code
_entity_poly.pdbx_strand_id
1 'polypeptide(L)'
;MDEGAKRIGDCLCLSIIIRNPLGLLGRQLSYTLHKVRDQCLLYYADGKPVDEYLDYKKAEADYNELLENASKVFTELSQDFFLGEKLETLQKDFGVAMDVQEMSLFNWHLTNLGYANAALLHSFP
;
A
#
# COMPACT_ATOMS: atom_id res chain seq x y z
N MET A 1 -14.59 -26.16 15.35
CA MET A 1 -14.13 -26.36 13.96
C MET A 1 -15.04 -25.50 13.11
N ASP A 2 -14.55 -24.36 12.65
CA ASP A 2 -15.29 -23.51 11.70
C ASP A 2 -14.50 -23.59 10.39
N GLU A 3 -15.06 -24.33 9.43
CA GLU A 3 -14.46 -24.54 8.12
C GLU A 3 -14.70 -23.31 7.24
N GLY A 4 -13.61 -22.64 6.86
CA GLY A 4 -13.42 -22.20 5.48
C GLY A 4 -14.38 -21.14 4.91
N ALA A 5 -14.90 -20.21 5.71
CA ALA A 5 -15.62 -19.07 5.17
C ALA A 5 -14.67 -18.08 4.46
N LYS A 6 -14.38 -18.32 3.16
CA LYS A 6 -13.64 -17.39 2.31
C LYS A 6 -14.64 -16.57 1.48
N ARG A 7 -14.87 -15.31 1.86
CA ARG A 7 -15.71 -14.40 1.06
C ARG A 7 -14.97 -14.01 -0.21
N ILE A 8 -15.68 -14.08 -1.34
CA ILE A 8 -15.18 -13.73 -2.68
C ILE A 8 -15.32 -12.20 -2.93
N GLY A 9 -16.05 -11.48 -2.06
CA GLY A 9 -16.17 -10.01 -2.03
C GLY A 9 -15.83 -9.42 -0.65
N ASP A 10 -16.17 -8.14 -0.43
CA ASP A 10 -15.72 -7.30 0.69
C ASP A 10 -15.76 -7.98 2.06
N CYS A 11 -14.61 -8.48 2.50
CA CYS A 11 -14.29 -8.50 3.91
C CYS A 11 -13.94 -7.06 4.29
N LEU A 12 -14.76 -6.44 5.12
CA LEU A 12 -14.66 -5.02 5.37
C LEU A 12 -13.49 -4.72 6.33
N CYS A 13 -12.33 -4.35 5.76
CA CYS A 13 -11.23 -3.80 6.53
C CYS A 13 -11.60 -2.38 7.00
N LEU A 14 -12.07 -2.27 8.24
CA LEU A 14 -12.36 -0.99 8.87
C LEU A 14 -11.04 -0.32 9.27
N SER A 15 -10.63 0.70 8.52
CA SER A 15 -9.41 1.48 8.81
C SER A 15 -9.44 2.12 10.20
N ILE A 16 -10.64 2.52 10.67
CA ILE A 16 -10.86 3.03 12.02
C ILE A 16 -12.23 2.53 12.51
N ILE A 17 -12.26 1.83 13.65
CA ILE A 17 -13.50 1.32 14.28
C ILE A 17 -14.14 2.40 15.19
N ILE A 18 -13.33 3.32 15.72
CA ILE A 18 -13.78 4.38 16.62
C ILE A 18 -14.62 5.39 15.83
N ARG A 19 -15.87 5.60 16.27
CA ARG A 19 -16.89 6.43 15.59
C ARG A 19 -17.26 5.95 14.18
N ASN A 20 -17.04 4.66 13.88
CA ASN A 20 -17.48 4.06 12.64
C ASN A 20 -18.87 3.41 12.81
N PRO A 21 -19.90 3.81 12.04
CA PRO A 21 -21.23 3.19 12.10
C PRO A 21 -21.20 1.67 11.92
N LEU A 22 -20.25 1.15 11.13
CA LEU A 22 -20.10 -0.29 10.88
C LEU A 22 -19.51 -1.02 12.08
N GLY A 23 -18.71 -0.34 12.90
CA GLY A 23 -18.24 -0.86 14.19
C GLY A 23 -19.37 -1.01 15.21
N LEU A 24 -20.33 -0.07 15.19
CA LEU A 24 -21.54 -0.16 16.01
C LEU A 24 -22.46 -1.28 15.52
N LEU A 25 -22.68 -1.38 14.20
CA LEU A 25 -23.50 -2.44 13.59
C LEU A 25 -22.90 -3.83 13.83
N GLY A 26 -21.58 -3.97 13.75
CA GLY A 26 -20.90 -5.23 14.07
C GLY A 26 -21.21 -5.72 15.49
N ARG A 27 -21.24 -4.81 16.48
CA ARG A 27 -21.64 -5.14 17.85
C ARG A 27 -23.13 -5.51 17.95
N GLN A 28 -24.00 -4.75 17.29
CA GLN A 28 -25.45 -4.98 17.33
C GLN A 28 -25.85 -6.32 16.69
N LEU A 29 -25.15 -6.73 15.63
CA LEU A 29 -25.39 -7.98 14.92
C LEU A 29 -24.56 -9.16 15.46
N SER A 30 -23.85 -8.97 16.58
CA SER A 30 -22.97 -9.97 17.19
C SER A 30 -21.87 -10.51 16.24
N TYR A 31 -21.40 -9.69 15.30
CA TYR A 31 -20.24 -10.03 14.47
C TYR A 31 -18.94 -9.84 15.24
N THR A 32 -18.03 -10.81 15.10
CA THR A 32 -16.67 -10.70 15.64
C THR A 32 -15.82 -9.89 14.67
N LEU A 33 -15.23 -8.80 15.18
CA LEU A 33 -14.24 -8.01 14.46
C LEU A 33 -12.85 -8.47 14.90
N HIS A 34 -12.02 -8.87 13.94
CA HIS A 34 -10.63 -9.25 14.20
C HIS A 34 -9.71 -8.09 13.85
N LYS A 35 -8.82 -7.72 14.78
CA LYS A 35 -7.79 -6.73 14.49
C LYS A 35 -6.81 -7.32 13.46
N VAL A 36 -6.59 -6.62 12.36
CA VAL A 36 -5.51 -6.94 11.42
C VAL A 36 -4.17 -6.71 12.12
N ARG A 37 -3.20 -7.60 11.88
CA ARG A 37 -1.88 -7.50 12.49
C ARG A 37 -1.17 -6.24 12.01
N ASP A 38 -0.46 -5.59 12.92
CA ASP A 38 0.29 -4.37 12.60
C ASP A 38 1.57 -4.69 11.79
N GLN A 39 2.12 -5.90 11.94
CA GLN A 39 3.29 -6.38 11.18
C GLN A 39 2.86 -7.20 9.96
N CYS A 40 3.36 -6.80 8.80
CA CYS A 40 3.28 -7.53 7.53
C CYS A 40 4.70 -7.87 7.08
N LEU A 41 5.03 -9.16 7.00
CA LEU A 41 6.34 -9.62 6.52
C LEU A 41 6.30 -9.71 5.00
N LEU A 42 7.26 -9.08 4.33
CA LEU A 42 7.43 -9.23 2.88
C LEU A 42 8.27 -10.45 2.55
N TYR A 43 7.92 -11.09 1.44
CA TYR A 43 8.62 -12.25 0.90
C TYR A 43 8.89 -12.05 -0.58
N TYR A 44 10.06 -12.49 -1.03
CA TYR A 44 10.38 -12.56 -2.45
C TYR A 44 9.63 -13.71 -3.14
N ALA A 45 9.65 -13.72 -4.47
CA ALA A 45 9.03 -14.78 -5.27
C ALA A 45 9.63 -16.18 -5.02
N ASP A 46 10.85 -16.26 -4.49
CA ASP A 46 11.49 -17.52 -4.07
C ASP A 46 11.06 -17.99 -2.67
N GLY A 47 10.15 -17.24 -2.01
CA GLY A 47 9.62 -17.54 -0.68
C GLY A 47 10.54 -17.14 0.47
N LYS A 48 11.68 -16.50 0.21
CA LYS A 48 12.55 -15.99 1.28
C LYS A 48 12.01 -14.68 1.85
N PRO A 49 12.11 -14.46 3.17
CA PRO A 49 11.73 -13.19 3.77
C PRO A 49 12.67 -12.08 3.28
N VAL A 50 12.10 -10.89 3.09
CA VAL A 50 12.86 -9.66 2.89
C VAL A 50 13.50 -9.26 4.22
N ASP A 51 14.70 -8.68 4.17
CA ASP A 51 15.37 -8.14 5.34
C ASP A 51 14.57 -6.97 5.95
N GLU A 52 14.31 -7.02 7.26
CA GLU A 52 13.47 -6.02 7.95
C GLU A 52 14.06 -4.60 7.88
N TYR A 53 15.39 -4.47 7.87
CA TYR A 53 16.02 -3.16 7.73
C TYR A 53 15.81 -2.62 6.32
N LEU A 54 15.99 -3.46 5.30
CA LEU A 54 15.71 -3.09 3.92
C LEU A 54 14.25 -2.68 3.70
N ASP A 55 13.30 -3.42 4.27
CA ASP A 55 11.86 -3.14 4.18
C ASP A 55 11.48 -1.83 4.90
N TYR A 56 11.63 -1.79 6.24
CA TYR A 56 11.12 -0.68 7.04
C TYR A 56 11.99 0.58 7.02
N LYS A 57 13.33 0.44 7.03
CA LYS A 57 14.23 1.58 7.21
C LYS A 57 14.68 2.21 5.90
N LYS A 58 14.55 1.48 4.80
CA LYS A 58 14.96 1.96 3.48
C LYS A 58 13.76 2.09 2.56
N ALA A 59 13.16 0.98 2.12
CA ALA A 59 12.10 1.01 1.12
C ALA A 59 10.87 1.81 1.57
N GLU A 60 10.32 1.53 2.77
CA GLU A 60 9.14 2.25 3.28
C GLU A 60 9.45 3.73 3.55
N ALA A 61 10.61 4.02 4.13
CA ALA A 61 11.01 5.40 4.46
C ALA A 61 11.18 6.24 3.19
N ASP A 62 11.95 5.73 2.22
CA ASP A 62 12.23 6.42 0.96
C ASP A 62 10.95 6.58 0.12
N TYR A 63 10.07 5.58 0.11
CA TYR A 63 8.79 5.66 -0.59
C TYR A 63 7.87 6.73 0.01
N ASN A 64 7.76 6.79 1.34
CA ASN A 64 6.94 7.81 2.00
C ASN A 64 7.52 9.22 1.84
N GLU A 65 8.85 9.38 1.87
CA GLU A 65 9.50 10.65 1.55
C GLU A 65 9.21 11.08 0.11
N LEU A 66 9.26 10.14 -0.84
CA LEU A 66 8.88 10.40 -2.23
C LEU A 66 7.43 10.87 -2.35
N LEU A 67 6.49 10.25 -1.63
CA LEU A 67 5.09 10.67 -1.59
C LEU A 67 4.91 12.07 -1.00
N GLU A 68 5.68 12.43 0.02
CA GLU A 68 5.64 13.78 0.60
C GLU A 68 6.10 14.84 -0.41
N ASN A 69 7.18 14.54 -1.14
CA ASN A 69 7.69 15.40 -2.19
C ASN A 69 6.71 15.49 -3.38
N ALA A 70 6.13 14.36 -3.78
CA ALA A 70 5.10 14.30 -4.81
C ALA A 70 3.87 15.14 -4.45
N SER A 71 3.43 15.09 -3.19
CA SER A 71 2.31 15.90 -2.68
C SER A 71 2.55 17.40 -2.87
N LYS A 72 3.78 17.87 -2.59
CA LYS A 72 4.17 19.28 -2.80
C LYS A 72 4.09 19.66 -4.29
N VAL A 73 4.65 18.82 -5.16
CA VAL A 73 4.66 19.04 -6.62
C VAL A 73 3.25 19.00 -7.23
N PHE A 74 2.39 18.07 -6.82
CA PHE A 74 1.03 17.94 -7.37
C PHE A 74 0.06 19.00 -6.86
N THR A 75 0.30 19.56 -5.67
CA THR A 75 -0.50 20.68 -5.18
C THR A 75 -0.32 21.93 -6.05
N GLU A 76 0.86 22.08 -6.68
CA GLU A 76 1.20 23.24 -7.52
C GLU A 76 0.86 23.04 -9.01
N LEU A 77 0.69 21.80 -9.47
CA LEU A 77 0.48 21.46 -10.88
C LEU A 77 -0.92 20.87 -11.11
N SER A 78 -1.82 21.68 -11.70
CA SER A 78 -3.15 21.25 -12.16
C SER A 78 -3.07 20.44 -13.45
N GLN A 79 -2.52 19.22 -13.41
CA GLN A 79 -2.25 18.46 -14.62
C GLN A 79 -2.65 16.99 -14.54
N ASP A 80 -3.47 16.59 -15.51
CA ASP A 80 -3.98 15.23 -15.76
C ASP A 80 -2.86 14.31 -16.24
N PHE A 81 -2.22 13.59 -15.31
CA PHE A 81 -1.33 12.48 -15.64
C PHE A 81 -1.56 11.33 -14.66
N PHE A 82 -1.16 10.13 -15.08
CA PHE A 82 -1.17 8.96 -14.21
C PHE A 82 -0.20 9.14 -13.05
N LEU A 83 -0.68 8.86 -11.83
CA LEU A 83 0.08 9.07 -10.60
C LEU A 83 1.36 8.22 -10.57
N GLY A 84 1.33 6.99 -11.08
CA GLY A 84 2.49 6.09 -11.09
C GLY A 84 3.60 6.56 -12.02
N GLU A 85 3.28 7.05 -13.21
CA GLU A 85 4.30 7.60 -14.14
C GLU A 85 5.04 8.81 -13.53
N LYS A 86 4.31 9.67 -12.81
CA LYS A 86 4.92 10.78 -12.10
C LYS A 86 5.78 10.31 -10.93
N LEU A 87 5.32 9.31 -10.17
CA LEU A 87 6.12 8.75 -9.06
C LEU A 87 7.39 8.05 -9.58
N GLU A 88 7.34 7.35 -10.70
CA GLU A 88 8.53 6.78 -11.35
C GLU A 88 9.51 7.86 -11.85
N THR A 89 8.99 8.99 -12.31
CA THR A 89 9.83 10.14 -12.70
C THR A 89 10.54 10.73 -11.48
N LEU A 90 9.79 11.00 -10.41
CA LEU A 90 10.36 11.50 -9.16
C LEU A 90 11.33 10.49 -8.55
N GLN A 91 11.04 9.19 -8.63
CA GLN A 91 11.93 8.13 -8.16
C GLN A 91 13.31 8.21 -8.83
N LYS A 92 13.37 8.45 -10.15
CA LYS A 92 14.63 8.66 -10.87
C LYS A 92 15.32 9.96 -10.49
N ASP A 93 14.55 11.04 -10.37
CA ASP A 93 15.11 12.37 -10.05
C ASP A 93 15.72 12.42 -8.64
N PHE A 94 15.10 11.74 -7.67
CA PHE A 94 15.59 11.65 -6.29
C PHE A 94 16.53 10.46 -6.04
N GLY A 95 16.75 9.60 -7.04
CA GLY A 95 17.63 8.44 -6.91
C GLY A 95 17.15 7.41 -5.88
N VAL A 96 15.84 7.26 -5.71
CA VAL A 96 15.21 6.28 -4.80
C VAL A 96 15.22 4.91 -5.47
N ALA A 97 15.43 3.82 -4.72
CA ALA A 97 15.29 2.45 -5.23
C ALA A 97 16.07 2.15 -6.53
N MET A 98 17.40 2.34 -6.48
CA MET A 98 18.26 2.27 -7.67
C MET A 98 18.80 0.87 -7.96
N ASP A 99 18.77 -0.03 -6.97
CA ASP A 99 19.10 -1.44 -7.20
C ASP A 99 17.85 -2.31 -7.43
N VAL A 100 18.06 -3.52 -7.94
CA VAL A 100 16.98 -4.43 -8.36
C VAL A 100 16.11 -4.87 -7.17
N GLN A 101 16.69 -5.04 -5.98
CA GLN A 101 15.96 -5.47 -4.80
C GLN A 101 15.08 -4.32 -4.29
N GLU A 102 15.63 -3.12 -4.19
CA GLU A 102 14.87 -1.93 -3.81
C GLU A 102 13.77 -1.60 -4.80
N MET A 103 14.06 -1.67 -6.10
CA MET A 103 13.06 -1.44 -7.15
C MET A 103 11.90 -2.43 -7.04
N SER A 104 12.17 -3.68 -6.67
CA SER A 104 11.12 -4.66 -6.40
C SER A 104 10.23 -4.26 -5.22
N LEU A 105 10.79 -3.70 -4.15
CA LEU A 105 10.04 -3.23 -2.98
C LEU A 105 9.28 -1.94 -3.30
N PHE A 106 9.88 -1.04 -4.06
CA PHE A 106 9.22 0.16 -4.58
C PHE A 106 7.98 -0.19 -5.42
N ASN A 107 8.10 -1.14 -6.34
CA ASN A 107 6.98 -1.64 -7.15
C ASN A 107 5.90 -2.31 -6.29
N TRP A 108 6.28 -2.97 -5.19
CA TRP A 108 5.33 -3.52 -4.23
C TRP A 108 4.51 -2.39 -3.56
N HIS A 109 5.15 -1.32 -3.11
CA HIS A 109 4.46 -0.15 -2.53
C HIS A 109 3.55 0.55 -3.56
N LEU A 110 4.00 0.70 -4.81
CA LEU A 110 3.20 1.27 -5.89
C LEU A 110 1.95 0.41 -6.16
N THR A 111 2.11 -0.91 -6.19
CA THR A 111 0.99 -1.85 -6.35
C THR A 111 0.00 -1.74 -5.20
N ASN A 112 0.48 -1.61 -3.96
CA ASN A 112 -0.37 -1.41 -2.78
C ASN A 112 -1.16 -0.10 -2.85
N LEU A 113 -0.54 0.98 -3.32
CA LEU A 113 -1.22 2.25 -3.55
C LEU A 113 -2.29 2.14 -4.65
N GLY A 114 -2.01 1.39 -5.73
CA GLY A 114 -2.98 1.13 -6.79
C GLY A 114 -4.17 0.30 -6.30
N TYR A 115 -3.89 -0.72 -5.49
CA TYR A 115 -4.92 -1.52 -4.82
C TYR A 115 -5.83 -0.66 -3.93
N ALA A 116 -5.26 0.20 -3.09
CA ALA A 116 -6.03 1.09 -2.21
C ALA A 116 -6.94 2.06 -2.98
N ASN A 117 -6.52 2.49 -4.18
CA ASN A 117 -7.28 3.39 -5.03
C ASN A 117 -8.18 2.66 -6.05
N ALA A 118 -8.17 1.33 -6.07
CA ALA A 118 -8.81 0.52 -7.11
C ALA A 118 -8.49 1.00 -8.54
N ALA A 119 -7.25 1.44 -8.76
CA ALA A 119 -6.82 2.11 -9.98
C ALA A 119 -5.50 1.56 -10.48
N LEU A 120 -5.35 1.54 -11.81
CA LEU A 120 -4.05 1.36 -12.43
C LEU A 120 -3.28 2.67 -12.30
N LEU A 121 -2.15 2.64 -11.61
CA LEU A 121 -1.30 3.82 -11.45
C LEU A 121 -0.42 4.07 -12.69
N HIS A 122 -0.34 3.10 -13.60
CA HIS A 122 0.48 3.09 -14.79
C HIS A 122 -0.44 2.94 -16.01
N SER A 123 -0.17 3.71 -17.07
CA SER A 123 -0.78 3.45 -18.36
C SER A 123 -0.07 2.23 -18.96
N PHE A 124 -0.80 1.18 -19.32
CA PHE A 124 -0.22 0.16 -20.18
C PHE A 124 0.02 0.79 -21.57
N PRO A 125 1.17 0.58 -22.23
CA PRO A 125 1.24 0.73 -23.67
C PRO A 125 0.37 -0.33 -24.38
#